data_AF-A0A968TUX8-F1
#
_entry.id   AF-A0A968TUX8-F1
#
_cell.length_a   1.000
_cell.length_b   1.000
_cell.length_c   1.000
_cell.angle_alpha   90.00
_cell.angle_beta   90.00
_cell.angle_gamma   90.00
#
_symmetry.space_group_name_H-M   'P 1'
#
loop_
_entity.id
_entity.type
_entity.pdbx_description
1 polymer ?
#
loop_
_entity_poly.entity_id
_entity_poly.type
_entity_poly.pdbx_seq_one_letter_code
_entity_poly.pdbx_strand_id
1 'polypeptide(L)'
;MHAGSIAALLGTELGAAPAVPGLVLEIRGPGATSDLLVVPGTESPDVEKNPLLLFDKGSNRLTLIWEAKPTSGKSSVWLVDYDGTSWSEPQELFSSRFGWTSSPLRAVTRDAYDLRLGEGGTIHTERSTVHFAWRESSGGSAVVRYTPIFLVEGSYVGWNQTFTFESPGDDGSATTLAAIPQTLYRHLSLEASPDGRSVVLAFTDAAGRHVVSINVETLPLELAYLSDEVREEVLELSEHFTSGDIASLSDEMRTHIIHIGALYSLQPEVVDYVSAELESWLANAGDQYENVDALADAARQHTIALTASLFGAPVTLSAPDSASQILEIDLGDFLGGLGDPSRPEPAQVLGLKLASRQETPTTGTGPTRIYTSAEGQQLLIAWETAAKDRVEYVESQGEGWSEKRSLLLGDDLSLGEAYELLHARMR
;
A
#
# COMPACT_ATOMS: atom_id res chain seq x y z
N MET A 1 -9.70 14.99 17.00
CA MET A 1 -8.41 14.68 17.63
C MET A 1 -7.62 15.95 17.76
N HIS A 2 -6.98 16.17 18.91
CA HIS A 2 -6.23 17.37 19.21
C HIS A 2 -4.81 16.99 19.62
N ALA A 3 -3.83 17.77 19.18
CA ALA A 3 -2.43 17.67 19.61
C ALA A 3 -2.07 18.94 20.40
N GLY A 4 -1.41 18.78 21.53
CA GLY A 4 -1.10 19.87 22.44
C GLY A 4 -0.59 19.36 23.77
N SER A 5 -0.41 20.25 24.75
CA SER A 5 -0.11 19.75 26.09
C SER A 5 -1.36 19.12 26.69
N ILE A 6 -1.20 17.95 27.32
CA ILE A 6 -2.31 17.21 27.94
C ILE A 6 -3.05 18.10 28.96
N ALA A 7 -2.32 18.90 29.74
CA ALA A 7 -2.89 19.85 30.69
C ALA A 7 -3.74 20.95 30.03
N ALA A 8 -3.38 21.41 28.82
CA ALA A 8 -4.19 22.40 28.09
C ALA A 8 -5.42 21.76 27.42
N LEU A 9 -5.32 20.48 27.04
CA LEU A 9 -6.40 19.76 26.38
C LEU A 9 -7.47 19.25 27.35
N LEU A 10 -7.07 18.81 28.56
CA LEU A 10 -7.97 18.21 29.54
C LEU A 10 -8.36 19.15 30.69
N GLY A 11 -7.74 20.32 30.79
CA GLY A 11 -7.84 21.21 31.93
C GLY A 11 -6.94 20.78 33.09
N THR A 12 -6.52 21.75 33.91
CA THR A 12 -5.56 21.55 35.01
C THR A 12 -6.10 20.72 36.19
N GLU A 13 -7.39 20.36 36.19
CA GLU A 13 -8.05 19.68 37.33
C GLU A 13 -7.78 18.16 37.41
N LEU A 14 -7.18 17.55 36.38
CA LEU A 14 -6.84 16.11 36.36
C LEU A 14 -5.43 15.78 36.90
N GLY A 15 -4.74 16.72 37.54
CA GLY A 15 -3.44 16.46 38.18
C GLY A 15 -2.29 16.17 37.19
N ALA A 16 -2.45 16.54 35.92
CA ALA A 16 -1.44 16.35 34.88
C ALA A 16 -0.15 17.15 35.18
N ALA A 17 1.00 16.47 35.13
CA ALA A 17 2.32 17.09 35.19
C ALA A 17 2.47 18.18 34.09
N PRO A 18 3.30 19.22 34.29
CA PRO A 18 3.38 20.36 33.37
C PRO A 18 3.75 19.94 31.93
N ALA A 19 3.06 20.53 30.96
CA ALA A 19 3.37 20.65 29.52
C ALA A 19 3.89 19.41 28.76
N VAL A 20 3.49 18.19 29.13
CA VAL A 20 3.77 16.99 28.32
C VAL A 20 2.91 17.05 27.05
N PRO A 21 3.51 17.13 25.84
CA PRO A 21 2.76 17.02 24.60
C PRO A 21 2.12 15.63 24.51
N GLY A 22 0.93 15.53 23.93
CA GLY A 22 0.26 14.25 23.74
C GLY A 22 -0.89 14.36 22.75
N LEU A 23 -1.42 13.20 22.36
CA LEU A 23 -2.63 13.13 21.54
C LEU A 23 -3.84 12.87 22.43
N VAL A 24 -4.94 13.56 22.12
CA VAL A 24 -6.24 13.35 22.77
C VAL A 24 -7.30 13.03 21.71
N LEU A 25 -7.99 11.93 21.92
CA LEU A 25 -9.19 11.56 21.18
C LEU A 25 -10.40 12.23 21.85
N GLU A 26 -11.18 12.95 21.05
CA GLU A 26 -12.45 13.52 21.50
C GLU A 26 -13.58 12.70 20.86
N ILE A 27 -14.41 12.09 21.70
CA ILE A 27 -15.57 11.29 21.29
C ILE A 27 -16.84 12.07 21.62
N ARG A 28 -17.74 12.22 20.64
CA ARG A 28 -19.02 12.90 20.82
C ARG A 28 -20.17 11.97 20.45
N GLY A 29 -20.90 11.50 21.46
CA GLY A 29 -22.17 10.81 21.28
C GLY A 29 -23.32 11.77 20.92
N PRO A 30 -24.39 11.31 20.26
CA PRO A 30 -25.56 12.14 19.99
C PRO A 30 -26.18 12.69 21.29
N GLY A 31 -26.13 14.00 21.50
CA GLY A 31 -26.70 14.67 22.67
C GLY A 31 -25.91 14.52 23.98
N ALA A 32 -24.73 13.88 23.95
CA ALA A 32 -23.85 13.72 25.09
C ALA A 32 -22.78 14.83 25.16
N THR A 33 -22.22 15.04 26.35
CA THR A 33 -20.98 15.81 26.51
C THR A 33 -19.81 15.08 25.88
N SER A 34 -18.84 15.81 25.31
CA SER A 34 -17.63 15.19 24.75
C SER A 34 -16.85 14.46 25.83
N ASP A 35 -16.47 13.21 25.54
CA ASP A 35 -15.47 12.49 26.33
C ASP A 35 -14.08 12.72 25.71
N LEU A 36 -13.11 13.06 26.55
CA LEU A 36 -11.71 13.27 26.15
C LEU A 36 -10.86 12.13 26.69
N LEU A 37 -10.23 11.39 25.78
CA LEU A 37 -9.40 10.24 26.10
C LEU A 37 -7.96 10.53 25.68
N VAL A 38 -7.02 10.38 26.61
CA VAL A 38 -5.58 10.42 26.30
C VAL A 38 -5.22 9.18 25.50
N VAL A 39 -4.42 9.37 24.47
CA VAL A 39 -3.87 8.28 23.65
C VAL A 39 -2.65 7.70 24.37
N PRO A 40 -2.67 6.41 24.75
CA PRO A 40 -1.56 5.79 25.46
C PRO A 40 -0.26 5.84 24.66
N GLY A 41 0.85 5.98 25.37
CA GLY A 41 2.19 6.03 24.76
C GLY A 41 2.57 7.39 24.21
N THR A 42 1.66 8.37 24.26
CA THR A 42 1.94 9.76 23.88
C THR A 42 2.29 10.64 25.07
N GLU A 43 2.29 10.11 26.31
CA GLU A 43 2.61 10.86 27.53
C GLU A 43 4.13 11.02 27.73
N SER A 44 4.84 11.43 26.69
CA SER A 44 6.29 11.58 26.69
C SER A 44 6.73 12.96 26.20
N PRO A 45 8.03 13.33 26.34
CA PRO A 45 8.55 14.57 25.76
C PRO A 45 8.59 14.58 24.21
N ASP A 46 8.27 13.45 23.57
CA ASP A 46 8.34 13.30 22.13
C ASP A 46 7.24 14.12 21.44
N VAL A 47 7.53 14.59 20.22
CA VAL A 47 6.57 15.40 19.47
C VAL A 47 5.77 14.49 18.55
N GLU A 48 4.49 14.30 18.91
CA GLU A 48 3.55 13.55 18.08
C GLU A 48 3.10 14.36 16.87
N LYS A 49 3.16 13.74 15.69
CA LYS A 49 2.81 14.36 14.41
C LYS A 49 1.97 13.44 13.56
N ASN A 50 1.31 14.06 12.59
CA ASN A 50 0.61 13.38 11.51
C ASN A 50 -0.26 12.25 12.04
N PRO A 51 -1.28 12.49 12.87
CA PRO A 51 -2.15 11.41 13.26
C PRO A 51 -3.07 10.98 12.10
N LEU A 52 -3.46 9.72 12.06
CA LEU A 52 -4.47 9.14 11.18
C LEU A 52 -5.43 8.34 12.04
N LEU A 53 -6.72 8.66 11.96
CA LEU A 53 -7.77 7.93 12.64
C LEU A 53 -8.57 7.13 11.62
N LEU A 54 -8.68 5.83 11.85
CA LEU A 54 -9.46 4.91 11.04
C LEU A 54 -10.59 4.36 11.89
N PHE A 55 -11.77 4.29 11.31
CA PHE A 55 -12.93 3.68 11.95
C PHE A 55 -13.37 2.49 11.12
N ASP A 56 -13.39 1.33 11.77
CA ASP A 56 -13.96 0.11 11.24
C ASP A 56 -15.40 -0.04 11.75
N LYS A 57 -16.35 -0.09 10.82
CA LYS A 57 -17.77 -0.13 11.16
C LYS A 57 -18.22 -1.53 11.58
N GLY A 58 -17.60 -2.58 11.02
CA GLY A 58 -17.94 -3.98 11.30
C GLY A 58 -17.62 -4.34 12.74
N SER A 59 -16.41 -4.02 13.18
CA SER A 59 -15.94 -4.28 14.54
C SER A 59 -16.18 -3.12 15.52
N ASN A 60 -16.66 -1.97 15.04
CA ASN A 60 -16.83 -0.74 15.82
C ASN A 60 -15.52 -0.32 16.53
N ARG A 61 -14.38 -0.51 15.86
CA ARG A 61 -13.05 -0.19 16.38
C ARG A 61 -12.50 1.08 15.76
N LEU A 62 -11.79 1.85 16.58
CA LEU A 62 -11.00 3.00 16.14
C LEU A 62 -9.52 2.64 16.19
N THR A 63 -8.84 2.73 15.06
CA THR A 63 -7.38 2.58 14.98
C THR A 63 -6.75 3.95 14.81
N LEU A 64 -5.79 4.27 15.66
CA LEU A 64 -5.02 5.51 15.60
C LEU A 64 -3.56 5.19 15.26
N ILE A 65 -3.08 5.83 14.18
CA ILE A 65 -1.68 5.74 13.74
C ILE A 65 -1.03 7.12 13.81
N TRP A 66 0.15 7.24 14.39
CA TRP A 66 0.87 8.52 14.49
C TRP A 66 2.38 8.37 14.35
N GLU A 67 3.05 9.49 14.07
CA GLU A 67 4.51 9.57 14.01
C GLU A 67 5.02 10.23 15.29
N ALA A 68 5.82 9.50 16.06
CA ALA A 68 6.56 10.02 17.20
C ALA A 68 7.93 10.52 16.75
N LYS A 69 8.25 11.77 17.09
CA LYS A 69 9.57 12.37 16.87
C LYS A 69 10.30 12.50 18.20
N PRO A 70 11.03 11.47 18.62
CA PRO A 70 11.82 11.56 19.83
C PRO A 70 12.98 12.50 19.67
N THR A 71 13.36 13.11 20.79
CA THR A 71 14.58 13.93 20.89
C THR A 71 15.85 13.16 20.53
N SER A 72 15.82 11.83 20.60
CA SER A 72 16.91 10.91 20.24
C SER A 72 17.19 10.78 18.74
N GLY A 73 16.33 11.35 17.88
CA GLY A 73 16.66 11.62 16.47
C GLY A 73 16.15 10.64 15.42
N LYS A 74 15.47 9.55 15.81
CA LYS A 74 14.84 8.60 14.87
C LYS A 74 13.33 8.69 14.97
N SER A 75 12.63 8.81 13.86
CA SER A 75 11.16 8.81 13.89
C SER A 75 10.63 7.39 14.00
N SER A 76 9.62 7.18 14.83
CA SER A 76 8.89 5.92 14.94
C SER A 76 7.43 6.14 14.59
N VAL A 77 6.81 5.16 13.95
CA VAL A 77 5.38 5.16 13.65
C VAL A 77 4.71 4.15 14.56
N TRP A 78 3.67 4.60 15.24
CA TRP A 78 2.96 3.85 16.27
C TRP A 78 1.51 3.65 15.90
N LEU A 79 0.91 2.60 16.44
CA LEU A 79 -0.49 2.24 16.32
C LEU A 79 -1.08 1.95 17.70
N VAL A 80 -2.34 2.34 17.90
CA VAL A 80 -3.16 1.90 19.04
C VAL A 80 -4.62 1.77 18.61
N ASP A 81 -5.31 0.77 19.14
CA ASP A 81 -6.72 0.52 18.87
C ASP A 81 -7.58 0.93 20.08
N TYR A 82 -8.81 1.37 19.82
CA TYR A 82 -9.83 1.65 20.82
C TYR A 82 -11.11 0.89 20.47
N ASP A 83 -11.56 0.03 21.37
CA ASP A 83 -12.72 -0.85 21.18
C ASP A 83 -14.07 -0.24 21.60
N GLY A 84 -14.07 1.04 21.96
CA GLY A 84 -15.24 1.73 22.54
C GLY A 84 -15.23 1.78 24.07
N THR A 85 -14.34 1.04 24.73
CA THR A 85 -14.22 0.99 26.20
C THR A 85 -12.79 1.17 26.67
N SER A 86 -11.82 0.58 25.98
CA SER A 86 -10.42 0.53 26.38
C SER A 86 -9.50 0.69 25.18
N TRP A 87 -8.29 1.18 25.46
CA TRP A 87 -7.20 1.21 24.49
C TRP A 87 -6.43 -0.11 24.52
N SER A 88 -5.91 -0.53 23.37
CA SER A 88 -4.87 -1.55 23.30
C SER A 88 -3.53 -1.03 23.84
N GLU A 89 -2.57 -1.92 24.04
CA GLU A 89 -1.17 -1.51 24.19
C GLU A 89 -0.68 -0.84 22.89
N PRO A 90 0.06 0.28 22.96
CA PRO A 90 0.70 0.89 21.80
C PRO A 90 1.70 -0.06 21.14
N GLN A 91 1.67 -0.13 19.81
CA GLN A 91 2.54 -0.97 19.01
C GLN A 91 3.39 -0.13 18.07
N GLU A 92 4.71 -0.35 18.05
CA GLU A 92 5.59 0.26 17.04
C GLU A 92 5.42 -0.51 15.74
N LEU A 93 4.94 0.16 14.69
CA LEU A 93 4.82 -0.40 13.35
C LEU A 93 6.18 -0.47 12.65
N PHE A 94 6.92 0.63 12.72
CA PHE A 94 8.30 0.71 12.24
C PHE A 94 9.00 1.94 12.78
N SER A 95 10.33 1.88 12.78
CA SER A 95 11.21 3.03 13.03
C SER A 95 12.13 3.28 11.85
N SER A 96 12.41 4.55 11.59
CA SER A 96 13.40 4.96 10.59
C SER A 96 14.76 4.36 10.95
N ARG A 97 15.39 3.66 10.01
CA ARG A 97 16.74 3.12 10.18
C ARG A 97 17.77 4.24 10.23
N PHE A 98 17.56 5.27 9.41
CA PHE A 98 18.47 6.39 9.20
C PHE A 98 17.74 7.74 9.32
N GLY A 99 17.90 8.39 10.47
CA GLY A 99 17.49 9.78 10.67
C GLY A 99 15.97 9.99 10.73
N TRP A 100 15.48 11.02 10.04
CA TRP A 100 14.08 11.45 10.15
C TRP A 100 13.26 10.96 8.95
N THR A 101 12.03 10.53 9.20
CA THR A 101 11.01 10.39 8.16
C THR A 101 10.60 11.79 7.68
N SER A 102 10.70 11.99 6.37
CA SER A 102 10.26 13.21 5.70
C SER A 102 9.06 12.90 4.80
N SER A 103 8.10 13.82 4.79
CA SER A 103 6.90 13.74 3.96
C SER A 103 6.12 12.42 4.10
N PRO A 104 5.76 11.97 5.33
CA PRO A 104 4.95 10.76 5.48
C PRO A 104 3.57 10.98 4.86
N LEU A 105 3.21 10.14 3.90
CA LEU A 105 1.91 10.11 3.27
C LEU A 105 1.20 8.80 3.57
N ARG A 106 -0.12 8.88 3.66
CA ARG A 106 -0.98 7.74 3.96
C ARG A 106 -2.21 7.78 3.08
N ALA A 107 -2.57 6.61 2.57
CA ALA A 107 -3.81 6.35 1.88
C ALA A 107 -4.38 5.02 2.37
N VAL A 108 -5.68 4.83 2.26
CA VAL A 108 -6.37 3.64 2.75
C VAL A 108 -7.08 3.00 1.57
N THR A 109 -6.87 1.70 1.39
CA THR A 109 -7.70 0.86 0.53
C THR A 109 -8.52 -0.09 1.40
N ARG A 110 -9.64 -0.55 0.85
CA ARG A 110 -10.52 -1.51 1.52
C ARG A 110 -10.98 -2.57 0.55
N ASP A 111 -11.05 -3.79 1.04
CA ASP A 111 -11.68 -4.90 0.38
C ASP A 111 -12.42 -5.77 1.39
N ALA A 112 -13.19 -6.71 0.87
CA ALA A 112 -13.93 -7.66 1.67
C ALA A 112 -13.88 -9.01 0.98
N TYR A 113 -13.77 -10.06 1.77
CA TYR A 113 -13.58 -11.42 1.30
C TYR A 113 -14.21 -12.45 2.23
N ASP A 114 -14.48 -13.64 1.71
CA ASP A 114 -14.99 -14.75 2.52
C ASP A 114 -13.83 -15.66 2.97
N LEU A 115 -13.57 -15.68 4.28
CA LEU A 115 -12.63 -16.61 4.90
C LEU A 115 -13.30 -17.95 5.16
N ARG A 116 -12.67 -19.05 4.74
CA ARG A 116 -13.10 -20.39 5.12
C ARG A 116 -12.51 -20.78 6.47
N LEU A 117 -13.36 -21.25 7.37
CA LEU A 117 -12.99 -21.95 8.59
C LEU A 117 -12.91 -23.46 8.32
N GLY A 118 -12.03 -24.16 9.05
CA GLY A 118 -11.76 -25.60 8.84
C GLY A 118 -13.00 -26.48 8.59
N GLU A 119 -14.00 -26.46 9.48
CA GLU A 119 -15.22 -27.29 9.37
C GLU A 119 -16.22 -26.88 8.26
N GLY A 120 -15.82 -26.04 7.31
CA GLY A 120 -16.64 -25.65 6.16
C GLY A 120 -17.57 -24.46 6.41
N GLY A 121 -17.40 -23.75 7.52
CA GLY A 121 -18.00 -22.43 7.71
C GLY A 121 -17.26 -21.38 6.89
N THR A 122 -17.97 -20.36 6.41
CA THR A 122 -17.36 -19.14 5.87
C THR A 122 -17.68 -17.95 6.79
N ILE A 123 -16.71 -17.05 6.95
CA ILE A 123 -16.88 -15.77 7.61
C ILE A 123 -16.61 -14.69 6.58
N HIS A 124 -17.57 -13.80 6.39
CA HIS A 124 -17.34 -12.58 5.65
C HIS A 124 -16.43 -11.65 6.45
N THR A 125 -15.37 -11.15 5.82
CA THR A 125 -14.31 -10.39 6.48
C THR A 125 -13.99 -9.12 5.70
N GLU A 126 -13.90 -8.00 6.41
CA GLU A 126 -13.42 -6.73 5.86
C GLU A 126 -11.94 -6.51 6.19
N ARG A 127 -11.18 -6.07 5.19
CA ARG A 127 -9.77 -5.70 5.33
C ARG A 127 -9.57 -4.25 4.90
N SER A 128 -8.86 -3.50 5.73
CA SER A 128 -8.36 -2.17 5.39
C SER A 128 -6.84 -2.22 5.30
N THR A 129 -6.29 -1.70 4.21
CA THR A 129 -4.83 -1.57 4.05
C THR A 129 -4.44 -0.11 4.10
N VAL A 130 -3.64 0.26 5.10
CA VAL A 130 -3.03 1.58 5.17
C VAL A 130 -1.72 1.54 4.40
N HIS A 131 -1.71 2.19 3.25
CA HIS A 131 -0.51 2.41 2.46
C HIS A 131 0.27 3.56 3.07
N PHE A 132 1.46 3.30 3.58
CA PHE A 132 2.32 4.31 4.17
C PHE A 132 3.57 4.50 3.31
N ALA A 133 3.79 5.71 2.80
CA ALA A 133 4.96 6.05 1.99
C ALA A 133 5.70 7.25 2.60
N TRP A 134 7.03 7.22 2.55
CA TRP A 134 7.84 8.32 3.07
C TRP A 134 9.20 8.40 2.38
N ARG A 135 9.89 9.52 2.57
CA ARG A 135 11.32 9.64 2.23
C ARG A 135 12.18 9.51 3.47
N GLU A 136 13.14 8.60 3.41
CA GLU A 136 14.18 8.43 4.41
C GLU A 136 15.48 9.01 3.85
N SER A 137 16.12 9.92 4.59
CA SER A 137 17.35 10.58 4.16
C SER A 137 18.55 10.09 4.97
N SER A 138 19.61 9.65 4.27
CA SER A 138 20.87 9.27 4.89
C SER A 138 22.05 9.79 4.07
N GLY A 139 23.01 10.50 4.69
CA GLY A 139 24.28 10.82 4.04
C GLY A 139 24.20 11.61 2.71
N GLY A 140 23.10 12.33 2.46
CA GLY A 140 22.90 13.10 1.22
C GLY A 140 22.10 12.38 0.12
N SER A 141 21.74 11.12 0.31
CA SER A 141 20.73 10.42 -0.50
C SER A 141 19.40 10.34 0.24
N ALA A 142 18.29 10.33 -0.51
CA ALA A 142 16.98 10.02 0.01
C ALA A 142 16.36 8.88 -0.79
N VAL A 143 15.88 7.85 -0.09
CA VAL A 143 15.16 6.73 -0.68
C VAL A 143 13.68 6.84 -0.37
N VAL A 144 12.84 6.39 -1.30
CA VAL A 144 11.40 6.27 -1.06
C VAL A 144 11.15 4.91 -0.44
N ARG A 145 10.50 4.92 0.71
CA ARG A 145 10.09 3.74 1.47
C ARG A 145 8.60 3.59 1.42
N TYR A 146 8.15 2.36 1.49
CA TYR A 146 6.75 2.00 1.49
C TYR A 146 6.49 0.82 2.41
N THR A 147 5.40 0.85 3.15
CA THR A 147 4.93 -0.30 3.93
C THR A 147 3.41 -0.33 3.93
N PRO A 148 2.79 -1.49 3.65
CA PRO A 148 1.37 -1.70 3.87
C PRO A 148 1.12 -2.15 5.32
N ILE A 149 0.13 -1.56 5.98
CA ILE A 149 -0.33 -1.97 7.30
C ILE A 149 -1.73 -2.54 7.11
N PHE A 150 -1.90 -3.83 7.33
CA PHE A 150 -3.19 -4.49 7.18
C PHE A 150 -3.96 -4.48 8.50
N LEU A 151 -5.23 -4.12 8.41
CA LEU A 151 -6.22 -4.23 9.48
C LEU A 151 -7.30 -5.19 9.00
N VAL A 152 -7.53 -6.28 9.72
CA VAL A 152 -8.59 -7.25 9.44
C VAL A 152 -9.64 -7.11 10.54
N GLU A 153 -10.90 -6.88 10.17
CA GLU A 153 -11.97 -6.54 11.12
C GLU A 153 -11.56 -5.40 12.08
N GLY A 154 -10.91 -4.36 11.53
CA GLY A 154 -10.39 -3.23 12.30
C GLY A 154 -9.26 -3.56 13.28
N SER A 155 -8.62 -4.72 13.17
CA SER A 155 -7.53 -5.15 14.07
C SER A 155 -6.22 -5.31 13.30
N TYR A 156 -5.13 -4.72 13.81
CA TYR A 156 -3.83 -4.78 13.15
C TYR A 156 -3.22 -6.19 13.16
N VAL A 157 -2.66 -6.60 12.01
CA VAL A 157 -2.10 -7.93 11.76
C VAL A 157 -0.70 -8.22 12.35
N GLY A 158 -0.14 -7.29 13.13
CA GLY A 158 1.08 -7.53 13.91
C GLY A 158 2.41 -7.40 13.16
N TRP A 159 2.45 -7.57 11.83
CA TRP A 159 3.66 -7.36 11.04
C TRP A 159 3.42 -6.61 9.72
N ASN A 160 4.39 -5.77 9.34
CA ASN A 160 4.40 -5.05 8.07
C ASN A 160 5.80 -5.04 7.45
N GLN A 161 5.91 -5.51 6.21
CA GLN A 161 7.17 -5.44 5.45
C GLN A 161 7.44 -4.01 4.96
N THR A 162 8.66 -3.53 5.13
CA THR A 162 9.11 -2.27 4.53
C THR A 162 9.86 -2.51 3.25
N PHE A 163 9.37 -1.91 2.17
CA PHE A 163 9.95 -1.93 0.83
C PHE A 163 10.72 -0.63 0.54
N THR A 164 11.68 -0.74 -0.37
CA THR A 164 12.42 0.40 -0.90
C THR A 164 12.13 0.48 -2.39
N PHE A 165 11.66 1.63 -2.84
CA PHE A 165 11.60 1.91 -4.26
C PHE A 165 12.95 2.50 -4.68
N GLU A 166 13.79 1.64 -5.26
CA GLU A 166 15.04 2.02 -5.92
C GLU A 166 14.83 1.87 -7.42
N SER A 167 15.37 2.79 -8.23
CA SER A 167 15.45 2.53 -9.66
C SER A 167 16.51 1.45 -9.91
N PRO A 168 16.25 0.50 -10.83
CA PRO A 168 17.31 -0.23 -11.49
C PRO A 168 18.34 0.80 -11.99
N GLY A 169 19.62 0.57 -11.67
CA GLY A 169 20.68 1.54 -11.94
C GLY A 169 20.67 1.97 -13.41
N ASP A 170 20.90 3.26 -13.64
CA ASP A 170 21.06 3.82 -14.98
C ASP A 170 22.30 3.21 -15.65
N ASP A 171 22.15 2.79 -16.91
CA ASP A 171 23.17 2.17 -17.76
C ASP A 171 24.24 3.20 -18.17
N GLY A 172 25.09 3.62 -17.23
CA GLY A 172 26.42 4.19 -17.46
C GLY A 172 26.58 5.43 -18.36
N SER A 173 25.52 6.02 -18.91
CA SER A 173 25.61 7.11 -19.87
C SER A 173 25.52 8.48 -19.19
N ALA A 174 26.62 8.85 -18.51
CA ALA A 174 26.80 10.17 -17.94
C ALA A 174 27.00 11.24 -19.04
N THR A 175 25.91 11.74 -19.61
CA THR A 175 25.91 13.07 -20.25
C THR A 175 25.56 14.13 -19.22
N THR A 176 26.07 15.36 -19.39
CA THR A 176 25.88 16.50 -18.48
C THR A 176 24.42 16.96 -18.45
N LEU A 177 23.60 16.22 -17.73
CA LEU A 177 22.16 16.47 -17.56
C LEU A 177 21.95 17.39 -16.35
N ALA A 178 20.98 18.30 -16.46
CA ALA A 178 20.64 19.28 -15.42
C ALA A 178 20.30 18.62 -14.06
N ALA A 179 20.64 19.29 -12.96
CA ALA A 179 20.37 18.79 -11.62
C ALA A 179 18.86 18.76 -11.33
N ILE A 180 18.37 17.69 -10.69
CA ILE A 180 16.98 17.58 -10.23
C ILE A 180 16.69 18.70 -9.22
N PRO A 181 15.62 19.48 -9.41
CA PRO A 181 15.20 20.48 -8.44
C PRO A 181 14.95 19.86 -7.06
N GLN A 182 15.61 20.38 -6.03
CA GLN A 182 15.54 19.81 -4.67
C GLN A 182 14.13 19.82 -4.07
N THR A 183 13.30 20.79 -4.44
CA THR A 183 11.91 20.90 -4.01
C THR A 183 11.05 19.77 -4.56
N LEU A 184 11.22 19.45 -5.84
CA LEU A 184 10.58 18.30 -6.50
C LEU A 184 11.11 16.98 -5.93
N TYR A 185 12.43 16.85 -5.78
CA TYR A 185 13.05 15.64 -5.23
C TYR A 185 12.55 15.29 -3.83
N ARG A 186 12.23 16.27 -2.99
CA ARG A 186 11.74 16.02 -1.62
C ARG A 186 10.25 15.70 -1.56
N HIS A 187 9.53 15.88 -2.65
CA HIS A 187 8.10 15.65 -2.70
C HIS A 187 7.79 14.19 -3.05
N LEU A 188 6.64 13.74 -2.57
CA LEU A 188 5.94 12.53 -2.99
C LEU A 188 4.45 12.84 -3.03
N SER A 189 3.69 12.06 -3.79
CA SER A 189 2.23 11.99 -3.74
C SER A 189 1.81 10.55 -3.50
N LEU A 190 0.75 10.36 -2.71
CA LEU A 190 0.14 9.06 -2.48
C LEU A 190 -1.37 9.28 -2.46
N GLU A 191 -2.04 8.73 -3.45
CA GLU A 191 -3.43 9.04 -3.72
C GLU A 191 -4.24 7.76 -3.89
N ALA A 192 -5.32 7.61 -3.12
CA ALA A 192 -6.25 6.51 -3.34
C ALA A 192 -6.99 6.68 -4.68
N SER A 193 -7.24 5.56 -5.35
CA SER A 193 -8.14 5.46 -6.49
C SER A 193 -9.59 5.73 -6.05
N PRO A 194 -10.46 6.25 -6.93
CA PRO A 194 -11.87 6.47 -6.63
C PRO A 194 -12.64 5.22 -6.16
N ASP A 195 -12.20 4.03 -6.58
CA ASP A 195 -12.79 2.75 -6.15
C ASP A 195 -12.32 2.28 -4.77
N GLY A 196 -11.30 2.94 -4.19
CA GLY A 196 -10.73 2.59 -2.90
C GLY A 196 -9.97 1.26 -2.86
N ARG A 197 -9.60 0.68 -4.01
CA ARG A 197 -8.91 -0.62 -4.09
C ARG A 197 -7.41 -0.51 -4.38
N SER A 198 -7.00 0.58 -5.01
CA SER A 198 -5.61 0.86 -5.30
C SER A 198 -5.19 2.25 -4.81
N VAL A 199 -3.88 2.45 -4.73
CA VAL A 199 -3.25 3.75 -4.50
C VAL A 199 -2.22 4.01 -5.59
N VAL A 200 -2.04 5.26 -5.96
CA VAL A 200 -0.96 5.70 -6.84
C VAL A 200 0.07 6.43 -6.00
N LEU A 201 1.28 5.88 -5.94
CA LEU A 201 2.46 6.52 -5.37
C LEU A 201 3.24 7.18 -6.50
N ALA A 202 3.45 8.49 -6.42
CA ALA A 202 4.31 9.21 -7.34
C ALA A 202 5.46 9.93 -6.65
N PHE A 203 6.65 9.83 -7.21
CA PHE A 203 7.86 10.39 -6.64
C PHE A 203 8.92 10.62 -7.71
N THR A 204 9.87 11.49 -7.40
CA THR A 204 11.08 11.66 -8.21
C THR A 204 12.13 10.65 -7.79
N ASP A 205 12.52 9.79 -8.73
CA ASP A 205 13.69 8.94 -8.61
C ASP A 205 14.94 9.73 -9.01
N ALA A 206 15.89 9.85 -8.07
CA ALA A 206 17.12 10.59 -8.31
C ALA A 206 18.14 9.83 -9.14
N ALA A 207 18.15 8.49 -9.07
CA ALA A 207 19.14 7.68 -9.77
C ALA A 207 18.88 7.71 -11.28
N GLY A 208 17.64 7.39 -11.68
CA GLY A 208 17.20 7.44 -13.07
C GLY A 208 16.78 8.82 -13.53
N ARG A 209 16.62 9.82 -12.65
CA ARG A 209 16.12 11.18 -12.99
C ARG A 209 14.73 11.18 -13.62
N HIS A 210 13.88 10.27 -13.20
CA HIS A 210 12.49 10.23 -13.66
C HIS A 210 11.54 10.67 -12.55
N VAL A 211 10.39 11.22 -12.94
CA VAL A 211 9.20 11.18 -12.10
C VAL A 211 8.45 9.90 -12.44
N VAL A 212 8.26 9.08 -11.43
CA VAL A 212 7.70 7.74 -11.54
C VAL A 212 6.38 7.72 -10.80
N SER A 213 5.37 7.04 -11.36
CA SER A 213 4.17 6.63 -10.66
C SER A 213 4.04 5.12 -10.65
N ILE A 214 3.71 4.60 -9.48
CA ILE A 214 3.45 3.18 -9.25
C ILE A 214 2.02 3.08 -8.75
N ASN A 215 1.19 2.31 -9.46
CA ASN A 215 -0.09 1.85 -8.94
C ASN A 215 0.18 0.66 -8.02
N VAL A 216 -0.36 0.70 -6.81
CA VAL A 216 -0.31 -0.38 -5.83
C VAL A 216 -1.74 -0.79 -5.53
N GLU A 217 -2.07 -2.00 -5.91
CA GLU A 217 -3.40 -2.58 -5.77
C GLU A 217 -3.40 -3.66 -4.69
N THR A 218 -4.41 -3.59 -3.82
CA THR A 218 -4.65 -4.63 -2.82
C THR A 218 -5.46 -5.75 -3.48
N LEU A 219 -4.83 -6.91 -3.68
CA LEU A 219 -5.49 -8.04 -4.36
C LEU A 219 -6.36 -8.83 -3.35
N PRO A 220 -7.55 -9.31 -3.78
CA PRO A 220 -8.42 -10.12 -2.93
C PRO A 220 -7.70 -11.33 -2.33
N LEU A 221 -7.93 -11.60 -1.05
CA LEU A 221 -7.22 -12.65 -0.33
C LEU A 221 -7.61 -14.06 -0.79
N GLU A 222 -8.82 -14.24 -1.31
CA GLU A 222 -9.31 -15.52 -1.87
C GLU A 222 -8.44 -15.99 -3.04
N LEU A 223 -7.74 -15.08 -3.72
CA LEU A 223 -6.82 -15.43 -4.81
C LEU A 223 -5.52 -16.05 -4.27
N ALA A 224 -5.05 -15.59 -3.11
CA ALA A 224 -3.93 -16.22 -2.41
C ALA A 224 -4.33 -17.61 -1.93
N TYR A 225 -5.51 -17.76 -1.32
CA TYR A 225 -6.07 -19.06 -0.96
C TYR A 225 -6.17 -20.02 -2.14
N LEU A 226 -6.75 -19.58 -3.26
CA LEU A 226 -6.85 -20.40 -4.47
C LEU A 226 -5.46 -20.86 -4.94
N SER A 227 -4.48 -19.97 -4.90
CA SER A 227 -3.13 -20.28 -5.37
C SER A 227 -2.40 -21.26 -4.44
N ASP A 228 -2.60 -21.14 -3.13
CA ASP A 228 -2.08 -22.07 -2.14
C ASP A 228 -2.75 -23.45 -2.28
N GLU A 229 -4.06 -23.51 -2.51
CA GLU A 229 -4.76 -24.79 -2.76
C GLU A 229 -4.32 -25.44 -4.07
N VAL A 230 -4.07 -24.64 -5.12
CA VAL A 230 -3.49 -25.15 -6.38
C VAL A 230 -2.13 -25.81 -6.13
N ARG A 231 -1.28 -25.22 -5.28
CA ARG A 231 0.01 -25.81 -4.92
C ARG A 231 -0.18 -27.16 -4.25
N GLU A 232 -1.01 -27.20 -3.20
CA GLU A 232 -1.25 -28.42 -2.41
C GLU A 232 -1.84 -29.53 -3.27
N GLU A 233 -2.79 -29.21 -4.15
CA GLU A 233 -3.39 -30.20 -5.05
C GLU A 233 -2.36 -30.73 -6.06
N VAL A 234 -1.50 -29.89 -6.62
CA VAL A 234 -0.42 -30.37 -7.51
C VAL A 234 0.51 -31.34 -6.76
N LEU A 235 0.83 -31.07 -5.49
CA LEU A 235 1.63 -31.96 -4.66
C LEU A 235 0.90 -33.29 -4.41
N GLU A 236 -0.35 -33.26 -3.96
CA GLU A 236 -1.16 -34.46 -3.66
C GLU A 236 -1.38 -35.34 -4.89
N LEU A 237 -1.77 -34.73 -6.01
CA LEU A 237 -2.01 -35.45 -7.26
C LEU A 237 -0.71 -36.08 -7.78
N SER A 238 0.43 -35.39 -7.65
CA SER A 238 1.70 -35.92 -8.13
C SER A 238 2.14 -37.22 -7.45
N GLU A 239 1.71 -37.48 -6.21
CA GLU A 239 1.99 -38.74 -5.52
C GLU A 239 1.37 -39.94 -6.26
N HIS A 240 0.30 -39.67 -7.01
CA HIS A 240 -0.48 -40.65 -7.75
C HIS A 240 -0.07 -40.76 -9.23
N PHE A 241 0.67 -39.79 -9.77
CA PHE A 241 1.10 -39.75 -11.17
C PHE A 241 2.60 -40.09 -11.32
N THR A 242 2.90 -41.26 -11.88
CA THR A 242 4.25 -41.55 -12.38
C THR A 242 4.61 -40.60 -13.52
N SER A 243 5.86 -40.12 -13.56
CA SER A 243 6.39 -39.15 -14.52
C SER A 243 5.94 -39.46 -15.96
N GLY A 244 4.99 -38.68 -16.49
CA GLY A 244 4.51 -38.83 -17.88
C GLY A 244 3.03 -38.55 -18.13
N ASP A 245 2.19 -38.45 -17.09
CA ASP A 245 0.74 -38.22 -17.24
C ASP A 245 0.30 -36.78 -16.87
N ILE A 246 1.03 -35.79 -17.38
CA ILE A 246 0.77 -34.36 -17.14
C ILE A 246 -0.61 -33.95 -17.68
N ALA A 247 -1.11 -34.62 -18.72
CA ALA A 247 -2.42 -34.36 -19.28
C ALA A 247 -3.55 -34.71 -18.29
N SER A 248 -3.47 -35.85 -17.60
CA SER A 248 -4.44 -36.22 -16.58
C SER A 248 -4.36 -35.30 -15.36
N LEU A 249 -3.14 -34.92 -14.94
CA LEU A 249 -2.93 -33.90 -13.92
C LEU A 249 -3.62 -32.57 -14.29
N SER A 250 -3.47 -32.09 -15.54
CA SER A 250 -4.06 -30.82 -15.96
C SER A 250 -5.60 -30.82 -15.96
N ASP A 251 -6.23 -31.94 -16.35
CA ASP A 251 -7.70 -32.07 -16.37
C ASP A 251 -8.27 -32.16 -14.94
N GLU A 252 -7.58 -32.87 -14.04
CA GLU A 252 -7.96 -32.99 -12.63
C GLU A 252 -7.80 -31.64 -11.90
N MET A 253 -6.69 -30.93 -12.15
CA MET A 253 -6.46 -29.58 -11.62
C MET A 253 -7.54 -28.59 -12.04
N ARG A 254 -8.00 -28.64 -13.29
CA ARG A 254 -9.11 -27.80 -13.76
C ARG A 254 -10.38 -28.08 -12.95
N THR A 255 -10.73 -29.34 -12.78
CA THR A 255 -11.91 -29.77 -12.00
C THR A 255 -11.80 -29.29 -10.55
N HIS A 256 -10.61 -29.42 -9.97
CA HIS A 256 -10.33 -29.01 -8.59
C HIS A 256 -10.43 -27.49 -8.41
N ILE A 257 -9.90 -26.68 -9.34
CA ILE A 257 -10.06 -25.22 -9.31
C ILE A 257 -11.52 -24.81 -9.38
N ILE A 258 -12.33 -25.47 -10.23
CA ILE A 258 -13.78 -25.19 -10.30
C ILE A 258 -14.45 -25.49 -8.95
N HIS A 259 -14.06 -26.58 -8.29
CA HIS A 259 -14.55 -26.92 -6.97
C HIS A 259 -14.14 -25.89 -5.90
N ILE A 260 -12.86 -25.53 -5.85
CA ILE A 260 -12.32 -24.49 -4.94
C ILE A 260 -13.00 -23.15 -5.20
N GLY A 261 -13.16 -22.76 -6.46
CA GLY A 261 -13.76 -21.49 -6.82
C GLY A 261 -15.21 -21.39 -6.34
N ALA A 262 -15.98 -22.46 -6.49
CA ALA A 262 -17.33 -22.54 -5.95
C ALA A 262 -17.34 -22.49 -4.41
N LEU A 263 -16.33 -23.08 -3.77
CA LEU A 263 -16.19 -23.13 -2.32
C LEU A 263 -15.87 -21.75 -1.71
N TYR A 264 -14.98 -20.96 -2.33
CA TYR A 264 -14.63 -19.61 -1.86
C TYR A 264 -15.52 -18.51 -2.46
N SER A 265 -16.69 -18.87 -3.00
CA SER A 265 -17.63 -17.93 -3.62
C SER A 265 -16.98 -17.04 -4.69
N LEU A 266 -15.92 -17.50 -5.36
CA LEU A 266 -15.28 -16.76 -6.43
C LEU A 266 -16.26 -16.60 -7.61
N GLN A 267 -16.10 -15.49 -8.34
CA GLN A 267 -16.93 -15.26 -9.52
C GLN A 267 -16.69 -16.38 -10.55
N PRO A 268 -17.74 -17.04 -11.05
CA PRO A 268 -17.59 -18.18 -11.96
C PRO A 268 -16.71 -17.88 -13.18
N GLU A 269 -16.81 -16.66 -13.73
CA GLU A 269 -16.01 -16.23 -14.88
C GLU A 269 -14.50 -16.17 -14.56
N VAL A 270 -14.14 -15.78 -13.34
CA VAL A 270 -12.75 -15.77 -12.86
C VAL A 270 -12.23 -17.19 -12.72
N VAL A 271 -13.04 -18.08 -12.15
CA VAL A 271 -12.69 -19.50 -11.93
C VAL A 271 -12.53 -20.23 -13.26
N ASP A 272 -13.44 -20.02 -14.20
CA ASP A 272 -13.39 -20.60 -15.54
C ASP A 272 -12.13 -20.13 -16.29
N TYR A 273 -11.78 -18.85 -16.21
CA TYR A 273 -10.58 -18.31 -16.82
C TYR A 273 -9.30 -18.88 -16.20
N VAL A 274 -9.18 -18.83 -14.87
CA VAL A 274 -7.98 -19.31 -14.15
C VAL A 274 -7.79 -20.81 -14.36
N SER A 275 -8.86 -21.61 -14.30
CA SER A 275 -8.79 -23.05 -14.51
C SER A 275 -8.33 -23.42 -15.93
N ALA A 276 -8.85 -22.73 -16.96
CA ALA A 276 -8.47 -22.98 -18.35
C ALA A 276 -7.01 -22.56 -18.65
N GLU A 277 -6.58 -21.40 -18.14
CA GLU A 277 -5.21 -20.93 -18.33
C GLU A 277 -4.20 -21.80 -17.58
N LEU A 278 -4.50 -22.23 -16.34
CA LEU A 278 -3.63 -23.14 -15.61
C LEU A 278 -3.56 -24.53 -16.24
N GLU A 279 -4.70 -25.09 -16.70
CA GLU A 279 -4.74 -26.35 -17.45
C GLU A 279 -3.81 -26.28 -18.67
N SER A 280 -3.95 -25.22 -19.46
CA SER A 280 -3.10 -24.94 -20.63
C SER A 280 -1.63 -24.80 -20.25
N TRP A 281 -1.32 -24.06 -19.18
CA TRP A 281 0.05 -23.85 -18.71
C TRP A 281 0.69 -25.17 -18.24
N LEU A 282 0.00 -25.94 -17.40
CA LEU A 282 0.47 -27.24 -16.88
C LEU A 282 0.76 -28.24 -18.00
N ALA A 283 -0.15 -28.32 -18.99
CA ALA A 283 0.02 -29.20 -20.16
C ALA A 283 1.31 -28.90 -20.96
N ASN A 284 1.81 -27.67 -20.89
CA ASN A 284 3.04 -27.22 -21.56
C ASN A 284 4.27 -27.16 -20.63
N ALA A 285 4.07 -27.24 -19.32
CA ALA A 285 5.10 -27.04 -18.30
C ALA A 285 5.87 -28.33 -17.93
N GLY A 286 5.24 -29.50 -18.02
CA GLY A 286 5.70 -30.68 -17.27
C GLY A 286 7.06 -31.30 -17.67
N ASP A 287 7.66 -30.92 -18.81
CA ASP A 287 9.05 -31.31 -19.15
C ASP A 287 10.11 -30.31 -18.64
N GLN A 288 9.68 -29.16 -18.11
CA GLN A 288 10.57 -28.02 -17.78
C GLN A 288 11.04 -27.99 -16.33
N TYR A 289 10.42 -28.78 -15.45
CA TYR A 289 10.67 -28.74 -14.00
C TYR A 289 11.37 -30.01 -13.51
N GLU A 290 12.37 -29.83 -12.65
CA GLU A 290 13.23 -30.93 -12.16
C GLU A 290 12.55 -31.81 -11.10
N ASN A 291 11.54 -31.29 -10.40
CA ASN A 291 10.76 -31.99 -9.39
C ASN A 291 9.35 -31.40 -9.25
N VAL A 292 8.47 -32.13 -8.56
CA VAL A 292 7.08 -31.73 -8.34
C VAL A 292 6.99 -30.46 -7.50
N ASP A 293 7.77 -30.32 -6.43
CA ASP A 293 7.73 -29.13 -5.58
C ASP A 293 7.93 -27.85 -6.40
N ALA A 294 8.89 -27.84 -7.32
CA ALA A 294 9.15 -26.73 -8.22
C ALA A 294 7.99 -26.48 -9.20
N LEU A 295 7.32 -27.53 -9.68
CA LEU A 295 6.11 -27.41 -10.52
C LEU A 295 4.94 -26.83 -9.72
N ALA A 296 4.73 -27.29 -8.48
CA ALA A 296 3.68 -26.82 -7.59
C ALA A 296 3.88 -25.35 -7.20
N ASP A 297 5.11 -24.97 -6.84
CA ASP A 297 5.49 -23.57 -6.57
C ASP A 297 5.29 -22.69 -7.81
N ALA A 298 5.64 -23.19 -9.00
CA ALA A 298 5.43 -22.47 -10.25
C ALA A 298 3.93 -22.36 -10.63
N ALA A 299 3.13 -23.39 -10.38
CA ALA A 299 1.68 -23.37 -10.60
C ALA A 299 1.00 -22.35 -9.69
N ARG A 300 1.41 -22.29 -8.42
CA ARG A 300 0.99 -21.26 -7.47
C ARG A 300 1.32 -19.86 -7.97
N GLN A 301 2.58 -19.60 -8.30
CA GLN A 301 3.01 -18.30 -8.82
C GLN A 301 2.28 -17.92 -10.12
N HIS A 302 2.03 -18.90 -10.99
CA HIS A 302 1.26 -18.70 -12.21
C HIS A 302 -0.19 -18.29 -11.92
N THR A 303 -0.83 -18.95 -10.97
CA THR A 303 -2.20 -18.63 -10.52
C THR A 303 -2.26 -17.22 -9.91
N ILE A 304 -1.29 -16.85 -9.07
CA ILE A 304 -1.18 -15.49 -8.51
C ILE A 304 -1.01 -14.44 -9.63
N ALA A 305 -0.18 -14.70 -10.65
CA ALA A 305 0.02 -13.79 -11.77
C ALA A 305 -1.21 -13.68 -12.69
N LEU A 306 -1.88 -14.78 -13.00
CA LEU A 306 -3.12 -14.81 -13.78
C LEU A 306 -4.19 -13.99 -13.08
N THR A 307 -4.36 -14.20 -11.78
CA THR A 307 -5.37 -13.49 -11.01
C THR A 307 -5.03 -12.02 -10.90
N ALA A 308 -3.79 -11.62 -10.61
CA ALA A 308 -3.36 -10.21 -10.65
C ALA A 308 -3.64 -9.54 -12.00
N SER A 309 -3.51 -10.27 -13.12
CA SER A 309 -3.80 -9.74 -14.46
C SER A 309 -5.27 -9.34 -14.66
N LEU A 310 -6.21 -10.05 -14.01
CA LEU A 310 -7.65 -9.74 -14.06
C LEU A 310 -7.98 -8.41 -13.37
N PHE A 311 -7.14 -7.99 -12.42
CA PHE A 311 -7.28 -6.73 -11.70
C PHE A 311 -6.50 -5.58 -12.35
N GLY A 312 -5.91 -5.81 -13.54
CA GLY A 312 -5.24 -4.75 -14.31
C GLY A 312 -3.73 -4.63 -14.01
N ALA A 313 -3.17 -5.57 -13.27
CA ALA A 313 -1.74 -5.77 -13.07
C ALA A 313 -1.25 -7.02 -13.84
N PRO A 314 -1.16 -6.99 -15.18
CA PRO A 314 -0.62 -8.12 -15.93
C PRO A 314 0.85 -8.32 -15.56
N VAL A 315 1.15 -9.42 -14.88
CA VAL A 315 2.49 -9.73 -14.37
C VAL A 315 3.17 -10.71 -15.30
N THR A 316 4.37 -10.36 -15.76
CA THR A 316 5.23 -11.27 -16.51
C THR A 316 6.22 -11.92 -15.54
N LEU A 317 6.02 -13.20 -15.24
CA LEU A 317 6.79 -13.98 -14.25
C LEU A 317 8.31 -14.11 -14.52
N SER A 318 8.82 -13.61 -15.67
CA SER A 318 10.16 -13.95 -16.16
C SER A 318 11.08 -12.76 -16.45
N ALA A 319 10.76 -11.53 -16.01
CA ALA A 319 11.64 -10.39 -16.21
C ALA A 319 11.85 -9.57 -14.91
N PRO A 320 13.10 -9.40 -14.41
CA PRO A 320 13.39 -8.53 -13.27
C PRO A 320 13.09 -7.04 -13.53
N ASP A 321 12.95 -6.66 -14.81
CA ASP A 321 12.56 -5.31 -15.26
C ASP A 321 11.10 -5.20 -15.70
N SER A 322 10.26 -6.16 -15.29
CA SER A 322 8.83 -6.13 -15.62
C SER A 322 8.17 -4.89 -15.00
N ALA A 323 7.35 -4.19 -15.80
CA ALA A 323 6.57 -3.04 -15.36
C ALA A 323 5.48 -3.41 -14.32
N SER A 324 5.42 -4.67 -13.89
CA SER A 324 4.48 -5.13 -12.87
C SER A 324 5.11 -6.22 -12.01
N GLN A 325 4.90 -6.13 -10.69
CA GLN A 325 5.43 -7.04 -9.68
C GLN A 325 4.33 -7.43 -8.71
N ILE A 326 4.50 -8.56 -8.05
CA ILE A 326 3.60 -9.02 -7.00
C ILE A 326 4.39 -9.06 -5.70
N LEU A 327 3.85 -8.43 -4.65
CA LEU A 327 4.41 -8.51 -3.31
C LEU A 327 3.53 -9.43 -2.47
N GLU A 328 4.12 -10.53 -2.03
CA GLU A 328 3.52 -11.45 -1.07
C GLU A 328 4.08 -11.14 0.32
N ILE A 329 3.20 -10.96 1.28
CA ILE A 329 3.52 -10.56 2.65
C ILE A 329 2.95 -11.62 3.58
N ASP A 330 3.83 -12.49 4.06
CA ASP A 330 3.50 -13.51 5.05
C ASP A 330 3.19 -12.83 6.40
N LEU A 331 2.03 -13.15 6.98
CA LEU A 331 1.58 -12.60 8.26
C LEU A 331 1.95 -13.49 9.46
N GLY A 332 2.51 -14.68 9.24
CA GLY A 332 2.73 -15.67 10.30
C GLY A 332 1.41 -16.21 10.89
N ASP A 333 1.43 -16.67 12.14
CA ASP A 333 0.28 -17.29 12.85
C ASP A 333 -0.78 -16.26 13.34
N PHE A 334 -1.00 -15.16 12.61
CA PHE A 334 -1.71 -13.97 13.11
C PHE A 334 -3.22 -14.19 13.35
N LEU A 335 -3.92 -14.95 12.50
CA LEU A 335 -5.32 -15.32 12.75
C LEU A 335 -5.47 -16.21 13.99
N GLY A 336 -4.40 -16.51 14.74
CA GLY A 336 -4.46 -17.20 16.02
C GLY A 336 -5.03 -18.61 15.90
N GLY A 337 -4.89 -19.23 14.72
CA GLY A 337 -5.54 -20.50 14.40
C GLY A 337 -7.06 -20.41 14.23
N LEU A 338 -7.62 -19.23 13.91
CA LEU A 338 -8.99 -19.12 13.39
C LEU A 338 -9.11 -19.80 12.01
N GLY A 339 -8.00 -19.84 11.26
CA GLY A 339 -7.84 -20.71 10.10
C GLY A 339 -7.66 -22.19 10.51
N ASP A 340 -7.71 -23.08 9.54
CA ASP A 340 -7.35 -24.48 9.78
C ASP A 340 -5.90 -24.56 10.30
N PRO A 341 -5.64 -25.04 11.54
CA PRO A 341 -4.29 -25.09 12.10
C PRO A 341 -3.35 -26.05 11.34
N SER A 342 -3.89 -26.86 10.43
CA SER A 342 -3.11 -27.69 9.52
C SER A 342 -2.67 -26.96 8.24
N ARG A 343 -3.10 -25.71 8.02
CA ARG A 343 -2.79 -24.93 6.83
C ARG A 343 -2.14 -23.59 7.18
N PRO A 344 -1.07 -23.19 6.46
CA PRO A 344 -0.47 -21.86 6.65
C PRO A 344 -1.49 -20.77 6.28
N GLU A 345 -1.42 -19.63 6.97
CA GLU A 345 -2.20 -18.45 6.61
C GLU A 345 -1.73 -17.93 5.25
N PRO A 346 -2.64 -17.55 4.34
CA PRO A 346 -2.23 -17.06 3.04
C PRO A 346 -1.51 -15.72 3.17
N ALA A 347 -0.49 -15.54 2.34
CA ALA A 347 0.20 -14.27 2.24
C ALA A 347 -0.77 -13.17 1.78
N GLN A 348 -0.63 -11.97 2.32
CA GLN A 348 -1.30 -10.80 1.77
C GLN A 348 -0.62 -10.43 0.45
N VAL A 349 -1.40 -10.22 -0.60
CA VAL A 349 -0.87 -9.99 -1.94
C VAL A 349 -1.17 -8.57 -2.39
N LEU A 350 -0.12 -7.86 -2.83
CA LEU A 350 -0.24 -6.56 -3.49
C LEU A 350 0.26 -6.64 -4.93
N GLY A 351 -0.53 -6.13 -5.87
CA GLY A 351 -0.11 -5.90 -7.24
C GLY A 351 0.57 -4.55 -7.37
N LEU A 352 1.80 -4.51 -7.88
CA LEU A 352 2.53 -3.29 -8.18
C LEU A 352 2.61 -3.14 -9.68
N LYS A 353 2.33 -1.94 -10.20
CA LYS A 353 2.45 -1.62 -11.61
C LYS A 353 3.09 -0.27 -11.81
N LEU A 354 4.20 -0.24 -12.53
CA LEU A 354 4.78 0.99 -13.06
C LEU A 354 3.77 1.61 -14.05
N ALA A 355 3.10 2.68 -13.63
CA ALA A 355 2.04 3.32 -14.40
C ALA A 355 2.59 4.38 -15.36
N SER A 356 3.59 5.15 -14.92
CA SER A 356 4.26 6.16 -15.74
C SER A 356 5.70 6.35 -15.30
N ARG A 357 6.55 6.65 -16.27
CA ARG A 357 7.95 7.03 -16.09
C ARG A 357 8.26 8.16 -17.06
N GLN A 358 8.50 9.35 -16.54
CA GLN A 358 8.76 10.55 -17.34
C GLN A 358 10.09 11.16 -16.90
N GLU A 359 10.87 11.71 -17.82
CA GLU A 359 12.07 12.48 -17.43
C GLU A 359 11.70 13.58 -16.43
N THR A 360 12.57 13.93 -15.49
CA THR A 360 12.24 15.00 -14.53
C THR A 360 12.17 16.35 -15.24
N PRO A 361 11.04 17.09 -15.18
CA PRO A 361 10.94 18.38 -15.83
C PRO A 361 11.75 19.43 -15.08
N THR A 362 12.12 20.49 -15.80
CA THR A 362 12.64 21.70 -15.15
C THR A 362 11.51 22.41 -14.39
N THR A 363 11.73 22.68 -13.11
CA THR A 363 10.78 23.40 -12.25
C THR A 363 11.45 24.64 -11.63
N GLY A 364 10.64 25.50 -11.01
CA GLY A 364 11.14 26.65 -10.25
C GLY A 364 11.73 26.27 -8.90
N THR A 365 12.16 27.29 -8.14
CA THR A 365 12.72 27.11 -6.79
C THR A 365 11.66 27.07 -5.68
N GLY A 366 10.39 27.29 -6.00
CA GLY A 366 9.30 27.26 -5.04
C GLY A 366 8.87 25.85 -4.64
N PRO A 367 8.01 25.73 -3.61
CA PRO A 367 7.38 24.47 -3.24
C PRO A 367 6.76 23.78 -4.44
N THR A 368 6.99 22.46 -4.55
CA THR A 368 6.50 21.64 -5.66
C THR A 368 5.46 20.65 -5.14
N ARG A 369 4.48 20.34 -5.99
CA ARG A 369 3.49 19.28 -5.79
C ARG A 369 3.44 18.37 -7.01
N ILE A 370 3.16 17.10 -6.77
CA ILE A 370 2.93 16.09 -7.79
C ILE A 370 1.47 15.65 -7.67
N TYR A 371 0.76 15.66 -8.79
CA TYR A 371 -0.60 15.13 -8.90
C TYR A 371 -0.61 14.00 -9.93
N THR A 372 -1.45 13.00 -9.70
CA THR A 372 -1.53 11.80 -10.54
C THR A 372 -2.95 11.58 -11.02
N SER A 373 -3.10 11.03 -12.23
CA SER A 373 -4.39 10.47 -12.63
C SER A 373 -4.78 9.29 -11.73
N ALA A 374 -6.06 8.89 -11.75
CA ALA A 374 -6.56 7.75 -10.95
C ALA A 374 -5.73 6.46 -11.14
N GLU A 375 -5.27 6.19 -12.37
CA GLU A 375 -4.42 5.03 -12.67
C GLU A 375 -2.91 5.34 -12.66
N GLY A 376 -2.53 6.58 -12.38
CA GLY A 376 -1.14 7.03 -12.37
C GLY A 376 -0.47 7.20 -13.73
N GLN A 377 -1.14 6.91 -14.84
CA GLN A 377 -0.58 7.06 -16.20
C GLN A 377 -0.20 8.50 -16.55
N GLN A 378 -0.96 9.49 -16.04
CA GLN A 378 -0.70 10.91 -16.24
C GLN A 378 -0.21 11.57 -14.95
N LEU A 379 0.70 12.51 -15.11
CA LEU A 379 1.33 13.29 -14.04
C LEU A 379 1.13 14.79 -14.31
N LEU A 380 0.89 15.56 -13.24
CA LEU A 380 0.96 17.02 -13.26
C LEU A 380 1.91 17.47 -12.16
N ILE A 381 2.88 18.29 -12.52
CA ILE A 381 3.85 18.86 -11.57
C ILE A 381 3.62 20.36 -11.51
N ALA A 382 3.32 20.84 -10.31
CA ALA A 382 3.03 22.25 -10.07
C ALA A 382 4.02 22.83 -9.07
N TRP A 383 4.41 24.10 -9.26
CA TRP A 383 5.27 24.81 -8.31
C TRP A 383 4.92 26.28 -8.22
N GLU A 384 5.14 26.87 -7.04
CA GLU A 384 4.99 28.31 -6.84
C GLU A 384 6.17 29.06 -7.45
N THR A 385 5.91 30.25 -8.00
CA THR A 385 6.98 31.16 -8.41
C THR A 385 7.63 31.81 -7.19
N ALA A 386 8.86 32.31 -7.37
CA ALA A 386 9.55 33.06 -6.31
C ALA A 386 8.78 34.30 -5.83
N ALA A 387 7.99 34.92 -6.70
CA ALA A 387 7.13 36.06 -6.37
C ALA A 387 5.83 35.67 -5.66
N LYS A 388 5.49 34.36 -5.60
CA LYS A 388 4.24 33.83 -5.02
C LYS A 388 2.97 34.46 -5.60
N ASP A 389 3.06 34.93 -6.83
CA ASP A 389 1.98 35.59 -7.58
C ASP A 389 1.32 34.64 -8.60
N ARG A 390 1.90 33.45 -8.82
CA ARG A 390 1.33 32.41 -9.67
C ARG A 390 1.82 31.02 -9.27
N VAL A 391 1.03 30.02 -9.64
CA VAL A 391 1.43 28.61 -9.66
C VAL A 391 1.72 28.24 -11.11
N GLU A 392 2.93 27.79 -11.40
CA GLU A 392 3.30 27.22 -12.71
C GLU A 392 3.14 25.70 -12.68
N TYR A 393 2.82 25.10 -13.82
CA TYR A 393 2.70 23.65 -13.91
C TYR A 393 3.00 23.10 -15.31
N VAL A 394 3.30 21.80 -15.36
CA VAL A 394 3.41 20.98 -16.57
C VAL A 394 2.62 19.69 -16.41
N GLU A 395 2.12 19.15 -17.51
CA GLU A 395 1.40 17.88 -17.60
C GLU A 395 2.20 16.88 -18.43
N SER A 396 2.21 15.60 -18.07
CA SER A 396 2.79 14.55 -18.91
C SER A 396 1.98 14.39 -20.20
N GLN A 397 2.68 14.29 -21.33
CA GLN A 397 2.10 14.09 -22.67
C GLN A 397 2.95 13.09 -23.45
N GLY A 398 2.44 11.87 -23.62
CA GLY A 398 3.22 10.80 -24.26
C GLY A 398 4.51 10.51 -23.47
N GLU A 399 5.65 10.68 -24.13
CA GLU A 399 6.99 10.48 -23.53
C GLU A 399 7.61 11.77 -22.94
N GLY A 400 6.87 12.88 -22.91
CA GLY A 400 7.41 14.17 -22.46
C GLY A 400 6.45 15.00 -21.63
N TRP A 401 6.78 16.28 -21.48
CA TRP A 401 5.98 17.26 -20.75
C TRP A 401 5.36 18.27 -21.70
N SER A 402 4.16 18.74 -21.33
CA SER A 402 3.53 19.89 -21.97
C SER A 402 4.41 21.13 -21.85
N GLU A 403 4.12 22.16 -22.66
CA GLU A 403 4.60 23.50 -22.37
C GLU A 403 4.16 23.95 -20.97
N LYS A 404 4.99 24.79 -20.36
CA LYS A 404 4.72 25.37 -19.04
C LYS A 404 3.47 26.24 -19.09
N ARG A 405 2.55 26.00 -18.16
CA ARG A 405 1.33 26.77 -17.95
C ARG A 405 1.38 27.47 -16.59
N SER A 406 0.47 28.40 -16.36
CA SER A 406 0.42 29.16 -15.11
C SER A 406 -0.99 29.56 -14.70
N LEU A 407 -1.25 29.55 -13.40
CA LEU A 407 -2.44 30.10 -12.75
C LEU A 407 -2.02 31.34 -11.96
N LEU A 408 -2.57 32.50 -12.31
CA LEU A 408 -2.29 33.76 -11.60
C LEU A 408 -3.03 33.75 -10.26
N LEU A 409 -2.31 33.99 -9.18
CA LEU A 409 -2.87 34.12 -7.84
C LEU A 409 -3.27 35.58 -7.59
N GLY A 410 -4.37 35.79 -6.89
CA GLY A 410 -4.89 37.13 -6.61
C GLY A 410 -6.16 37.06 -5.76
N ASP A 411 -6.96 38.12 -5.81
CA ASP A 411 -8.19 38.23 -5.02
C ASP A 411 -9.24 37.17 -5.42
N ASP A 412 -9.23 36.72 -6.67
CA ASP A 412 -10.19 35.76 -7.23
C ASP A 412 -9.73 34.30 -7.17
N LEU A 413 -8.45 34.05 -6.88
CA LEU A 413 -7.88 32.70 -6.85
C LEU A 413 -6.78 32.61 -5.79
N SER A 414 -7.11 31.95 -4.68
CA SER A 414 -6.14 31.62 -3.65
C SER A 414 -5.23 30.47 -4.08
N LEU A 415 -4.09 30.34 -3.39
CA LEU A 415 -3.16 29.23 -3.59
C LEU A 415 -3.82 27.86 -3.36
N GLY A 416 -4.70 27.77 -2.35
CA GLY A 416 -5.43 26.55 -2.05
C GLY A 416 -6.36 26.17 -3.19
N GLU A 417 -7.19 27.11 -3.66
CA GLU A 417 -8.10 26.89 -4.79
C GLU A 417 -7.35 26.54 -6.07
N ALA A 418 -6.20 27.18 -6.34
CA ALA A 418 -5.36 26.83 -7.49
C ALA A 418 -4.90 25.36 -7.43
N TYR A 419 -4.50 24.88 -6.25
CA TYR A 419 -4.11 23.48 -6.07
C TYR A 419 -5.28 22.51 -6.16
N GLU A 420 -6.46 22.85 -5.63
CA GLU A 420 -7.67 22.04 -5.80
C GLU A 420 -8.08 21.95 -7.28
N LEU A 421 -7.98 23.04 -8.05
CA LEU A 421 -8.24 23.02 -9.49
C LEU A 421 -7.27 22.10 -10.24
N LEU A 422 -5.98 22.13 -9.88
CA LEU A 422 -4.97 21.26 -10.48
C LEU A 422 -5.15 19.80 -10.06
N HIS A 423 -5.59 19.54 -8.83
CA HIS A 423 -5.92 18.19 -8.37
C HIS A 423 -7.14 17.63 -9.11
N ALA A 424 -8.23 18.40 -9.17
CA ALA A 424 -9.45 18.04 -9.88
C ALA A 424 -9.22 17.84 -11.38
N ARG A 425 -8.21 18.49 -11.97
CA ARG A 425 -7.82 18.29 -13.36
C ARG A 425 -7.23 16.90 -13.64
N MET A 426 -6.67 16.25 -12.62
CA MET A 426 -6.11 14.90 -12.73
C MET A 426 -7.12 13.82 -12.32
N ARG A 427 -8.27 14.18 -11.76
CA ARG A 427 -9.32 13.25 -11.35
C ARG A 427 -10.43 13.21 -12.40
#